data_AF-A0A7W1E7X8-F1
#
_entry.id   AF-A0A7W1E7X8-F1
#
_cell.length_a   1.000
_cell.length_b   1.000
_cell.length_c   1.000
_cell.angle_alpha   90.00
_cell.angle_beta   90.00
_cell.angle_gamma   90.00
#
_symmetry.space_group_name_H-M   'P 1'
#
loop_
_entity.id
_entity.type
_entity.pdbx_description
1 polymer ?
#
loop_
_entity_poly.entity_id
_entity_poly.type
_entity_poly.pdbx_seq_one_letter_code
_entity_poly.pdbx_strand_id
1 'polypeptide(L)'
;MQLPAPKTPRKAPQWGKTSKTVAFWFLLILVPVAIMQFSGKGAAEAPEINYSPDFDRELDRGNIQSVSIQGTDLIVGEFKQKVSVNKRPVSRFTVRMPGP
;
A
#
# COMPACT_ATOMS: atom_id res chain seq x y z
N MET A 1 49.52 -42.13 -36.91
CA MET A 1 49.15 -40.74 -36.54
C MET A 1 47.67 -40.73 -36.23
N GLN A 2 47.29 -40.52 -34.96
CA GLN A 2 45.89 -40.58 -34.54
C GLN A 2 45.33 -39.15 -34.54
N LEU A 3 44.28 -38.90 -35.33
CA LEU A 3 43.61 -37.60 -35.40
C LEU A 3 42.84 -37.34 -34.10
N PRO A 4 42.89 -36.13 -33.53
CA PRO A 4 42.13 -35.81 -32.32
C PRO A 4 40.62 -35.82 -32.61
N ALA A 5 39.86 -36.43 -31.71
CA ALA A 5 38.40 -36.52 -31.80
C ALA A 5 37.74 -35.12 -31.81
N PRO A 6 36.64 -34.93 -32.57
CA PRO A 6 36.00 -33.62 -32.69
C PRO A 6 35.33 -33.24 -31.37
N LYS A 7 35.61 -32.02 -30.88
CA LYS A 7 34.94 -31.45 -29.71
C LYS A 7 33.48 -31.20 -30.07
N THR A 8 32.57 -31.89 -29.39
CA THR A 8 31.13 -31.70 -29.57
C THR A 8 30.73 -30.27 -29.16
N PRO A 9 29.79 -29.61 -29.88
CA PRO A 9 29.40 -28.26 -29.56
C PRO A 9 28.62 -28.24 -28.24
N ARG A 10 29.09 -27.44 -27.27
CA ARG A 10 28.33 -27.17 -26.03
C ARG A 10 26.97 -26.59 -26.41
N LYS A 11 25.88 -27.24 -25.96
CA LYS A 11 24.51 -26.75 -26.14
C LYS A 11 24.43 -25.31 -25.64
N ALA A 12 23.92 -24.43 -26.50
CA ALA A 12 23.68 -23.04 -26.13
C ALA A 12 22.77 -22.99 -24.89
N PRO A 13 23.07 -22.11 -23.92
CA PRO A 13 22.27 -22.01 -22.70
C PRO A 13 20.80 -21.76 -23.07
N GLN A 14 19.89 -22.60 -22.56
CA GLN A 14 18.45 -22.56 -22.87
C GLN A 14 17.76 -21.39 -22.15
N TRP A 15 18.16 -20.16 -22.48
CA TRP A 15 17.65 -18.92 -21.91
C TRP A 15 16.12 -18.79 -21.99
N GLY A 16 15.50 -19.34 -23.03
CA GLY A 16 14.03 -19.33 -23.18
C GLY A 16 13.29 -20.20 -22.16
N LYS A 17 13.93 -21.23 -21.59
CA LYS A 17 13.31 -22.06 -20.55
C LYS A 17 13.52 -21.48 -19.15
N THR A 18 14.68 -20.87 -18.90
CA THR A 18 14.96 -20.20 -17.63
C THR A 18 14.11 -18.93 -17.46
N SER A 19 13.82 -18.21 -18.55
CA SER A 19 12.98 -17.01 -18.50
C SER A 19 11.55 -17.30 -18.01
N LYS A 20 10.94 -18.41 -18.41
CA LYS A 20 9.56 -18.76 -18.01
C LYS A 20 9.43 -19.02 -16.51
N THR A 21 10.40 -19.74 -15.94
CA THR A 21 10.40 -20.03 -14.50
C THR A 21 10.59 -18.75 -13.68
N VAL A 22 11.54 -17.91 -14.07
CA VAL A 22 11.81 -16.64 -13.40
C VAL A 22 10.59 -15.71 -13.47
N ALA A 23 9.97 -15.59 -14.66
CA ALA A 23 8.77 -14.80 -14.84
C ALA A 23 7.58 -15.31 -13.99
N PHE A 24 7.42 -16.62 -13.85
CA PHE A 24 6.39 -17.21 -13.00
C PHE A 24 6.59 -16.85 -11.51
N TRP A 25 7.83 -16.93 -11.01
CA TRP A 25 8.14 -16.50 -9.64
C TRP A 25 7.92 -15.02 -9.42
N PHE A 26 8.29 -14.17 -10.38
CA PHE A 26 8.00 -12.74 -10.30
C PHE A 26 6.51 -12.48 -10.26
N LEU A 27 5.71 -13.15 -11.09
CA LEU A 27 4.25 -12.98 -11.08
C LEU A 27 3.62 -13.45 -9.77
N LEU A 28 4.08 -14.58 -9.25
CA LEU A 28 3.64 -15.13 -7.96
C LEU A 28 3.89 -14.15 -6.80
N ILE A 29 4.97 -13.38 -6.84
CA ILE A 29 5.33 -12.41 -5.78
C ILE A 29 4.71 -11.03 -6.06
N LEU A 30 4.75 -10.56 -7.31
CA LEU A 30 4.27 -9.24 -7.70
C LEU A 30 2.77 -9.09 -7.52
N VAL A 31 1.96 -10.13 -7.78
CA VAL A 31 0.51 -10.06 -7.64
C VAL A 31 0.08 -9.80 -6.18
N PRO A 32 0.51 -10.61 -5.18
CA PRO A 32 0.24 -10.32 -3.77
C PRO A 32 0.79 -8.98 -3.31
N VAL A 33 2.02 -8.62 -3.72
CA VAL A 33 2.64 -7.34 -3.35
C VAL A 33 1.87 -6.17 -3.94
N ALA A 34 1.39 -6.26 -5.18
CA ALA A 34 0.57 -5.23 -5.79
C ALA A 34 -0.76 -5.05 -5.03
N ILE A 35 -1.43 -6.16 -4.65
CA ILE A 35 -2.65 -6.11 -3.83
C ILE A 35 -2.37 -5.44 -2.48
N MET A 36 -1.29 -5.83 -1.81
CA MET A 36 -0.88 -5.22 -0.52
C MET A 36 -0.55 -3.73 -0.67
N GLN A 37 0.07 -3.32 -1.78
CA GLN A 37 0.31 -1.91 -2.08
C GLN A 37 -0.98 -1.13 -2.28
N PHE A 38 -2.01 -1.70 -2.91
CA PHE A 38 -3.31 -1.03 -3.05
C PHE A 38 -4.04 -0.91 -1.71
N SER A 39 -3.95 -1.90 -0.82
CA SER A 39 -4.51 -1.83 0.53
C SER A 39 -3.73 -0.87 1.45
N GLY A 40 -2.41 -0.76 1.26
CA GLY A 40 -1.52 0.07 2.09
C GLY A 40 -1.34 1.52 1.63
N LYS A 41 -1.68 1.87 0.39
CA LYS A 41 -1.53 3.25 -0.16
C LYS A 41 -2.42 4.30 0.51
N GLY A 42 -3.38 3.90 1.34
CA GLY A 42 -4.14 4.79 2.23
C GLY A 42 -3.44 5.09 3.57
N ALA A 43 -2.35 4.39 3.91
CA ALA A 43 -1.61 4.57 5.16
C ALA A 43 -0.58 5.70 5.10
N ALA A 44 -0.96 6.85 4.52
CA ALA A 44 -0.35 8.09 4.99
C ALA A 44 -0.66 8.18 6.49
N GLU A 45 0.34 8.50 7.31
CA GLU A 45 0.17 8.76 8.76
C GLU A 45 -1.14 9.52 8.95
N ALA A 46 -2.05 8.96 9.75
CA ALA A 46 -3.30 9.62 10.10
C ALA A 46 -2.94 10.66 11.18
N PRO A 47 -2.79 11.96 10.85
CA PRO A 47 -2.50 12.94 11.87
C PRO A 47 -3.66 13.00 12.86
N GLU A 48 -3.31 13.27 14.11
CA GLU A 48 -4.29 13.62 15.11
C GLU A 48 -4.87 15.00 14.78
N ILE A 49 -6.20 15.07 14.67
CA ILE A 49 -6.96 16.32 14.48
C ILE A 49 -7.82 16.57 15.71
N ASN A 50 -8.10 17.83 15.99
CA ASN A 50 -8.97 18.20 17.11
C ASN A 50 -10.40 17.74 16.83
N TYR A 51 -11.08 17.24 17.86
CA TYR A 51 -12.51 16.89 17.79
C TYR A 51 -13.33 18.12 17.36
N SER A 52 -13.19 19.22 18.10
CA SER A 52 -13.80 20.50 17.74
C SER A 52 -12.72 21.56 17.55
N PRO A 53 -12.75 22.37 16.47
CA PRO A 53 -13.78 22.44 15.43
C PRO A 53 -13.50 21.60 14.18
N ASP A 54 -12.38 20.86 14.12
CA ASP A 54 -11.87 20.31 12.87
C ASP A 54 -12.64 19.07 12.39
N PHE A 55 -12.87 18.11 13.28
CA PHE A 55 -13.68 16.93 12.94
C PHE A 55 -15.16 17.29 12.75
N ASP A 56 -15.74 18.08 13.65
CA ASP A 56 -17.14 18.55 13.54
C ASP A 56 -17.41 19.21 12.19
N ARG A 57 -16.52 20.11 11.74
CA ARG A 57 -16.65 20.80 10.46
C ARG A 57 -16.66 19.86 9.25
N GLU A 58 -15.80 18.83 9.26
CA GLU A 58 -15.72 17.88 8.15
C GLU A 58 -16.88 16.86 8.20
N LEU A 59 -17.41 16.58 9.40
CA LEU A 59 -18.63 15.82 9.61
C LEU A 59 -19.86 16.56 9.04
N ASP A 60 -20.02 17.83 9.39
CA ASP A 60 -21.11 18.70 8.91
C ASP A 60 -21.10 18.87 7.38
N ARG A 61 -19.90 18.89 6.79
CA ARG A 61 -19.71 18.94 5.33
C ARG A 61 -19.95 17.59 4.64
N GLY A 62 -20.18 16.52 5.39
CA GLY A 62 -20.34 15.18 4.86
C GLY A 62 -19.07 14.63 4.21
N ASN A 63 -17.89 15.14 4.58
CA ASN A 63 -16.60 14.73 4.03
C ASN A 63 -16.02 13.49 4.75
N ILE A 64 -16.75 12.87 5.67
CA ILE A 64 -16.35 11.64 6.34
C ILE A 64 -16.77 10.43 5.50
N GLN A 65 -15.81 9.60 5.09
CA GLN A 65 -16.05 8.38 4.32
C GLN A 65 -16.32 7.19 5.23
N SER A 66 -15.46 6.97 6.21
CA SER A 66 -15.55 5.85 7.14
C SER A 66 -14.97 6.24 8.49
N VAL A 67 -15.51 5.62 9.56
CA VAL A 67 -15.06 5.82 10.93
C VAL A 67 -14.99 4.46 11.62
N SER A 68 -13.90 4.23 12.33
CA SER A 68 -13.67 3.08 13.20
C SER A 68 -13.31 3.57 14.59
N ILE A 69 -14.07 3.14 15.59
CA ILE A 69 -13.84 3.48 16.98
C ILE A 69 -12.92 2.41 17.56
N GLN A 70 -11.73 2.82 18.02
CA GLN A 70 -10.74 1.96 18.63
C GLN A 70 -10.69 2.24 20.14
N GLY A 71 -11.11 1.28 20.96
CA GLY A 71 -11.13 1.46 22.42
C GLY A 71 -12.26 2.41 22.87
N THR A 72 -11.95 3.29 23.84
CA THR A 72 -12.94 4.14 24.52
C THR A 72 -13.01 5.57 24.00
N ASP A 73 -11.89 6.13 23.55
CA ASP A 73 -11.76 7.55 23.23
C ASP A 73 -11.12 7.81 21.86
N LEU A 74 -10.59 6.80 21.17
CA LEU A 74 -9.91 6.98 19.90
C LEU A 74 -10.82 6.66 18.71
N ILE A 75 -10.96 7.63 17.83
CA ILE A 75 -11.66 7.51 16.56
C ILE A 75 -10.62 7.57 15.44
N VAL A 76 -10.65 6.60 14.54
CA VAL A 76 -9.80 6.57 13.34
C VAL A 76 -10.71 6.53 12.14
N GLY A 77 -10.51 7.43 11.18
CA GLY A 77 -11.40 7.53 10.03
C GLY A 77 -10.73 8.07 8.77
N GLU A 78 -11.48 8.02 7.68
CA GLU A 78 -11.06 8.48 6.35
C GLU A 78 -11.97 9.58 5.83
N PHE A 79 -11.38 10.54 5.12
CA PHE A 79 -12.11 11.59 4.41
C PHE A 79 -12.44 11.16 2.98
N LYS A 80 -13.60 11.60 2.47
CA LYS A 80 -13.99 11.43 1.06
C LYS A 80 -13.09 12.26 0.13
N GLN A 81 -12.72 13.46 0.57
CA GLN A 81 -11.84 14.40 -0.10
C GLN A 81 -10.69 14.79 0.83
N LYS A 82 -9.49 14.93 0.28
CA LYS A 82 -8.28 15.26 1.05
C LYS A 82 -8.47 16.58 1.81
N VAL A 83 -8.19 16.57 3.11
CA VAL A 83 -8.23 17.75 3.97
C VAL A 83 -6.80 18.19 4.27
N SER A 84 -6.55 19.50 4.23
CA SER A 84 -5.23 20.04 4.56
C SER A 84 -5.09 20.19 6.07
N VAL A 85 -4.31 19.30 6.70
CA VAL A 85 -3.97 19.35 8.13
C VAL A 85 -2.48 19.67 8.25
N ASN A 86 -2.12 20.69 9.03
CA ASN A 86 -0.72 21.12 9.19
C ASN A 86 0.02 21.33 7.84
N LYS A 87 -0.67 21.92 6.85
CA LYS A 87 -0.19 22.15 5.48
C LYS A 87 0.13 20.87 4.68
N ARG A 88 -0.34 19.71 5.15
CA ARG A 88 -0.23 18.43 4.44
C ARG A 88 -1.64 17.95 4.04
N PRO A 89 -1.88 17.60 2.78
CA PRO A 89 -3.14 17.00 2.38
C PRO A 89 -3.19 15.56 2.93
N VAL A 90 -4.17 15.29 3.78
CA VAL A 90 -4.36 13.97 4.40
C VAL A 90 -5.72 13.38 4.03
N SER A 91 -5.74 12.07 3.83
CA SER A 91 -6.97 11.30 3.54
C SER A 91 -7.49 10.56 4.77
N ARG A 92 -6.68 10.43 5.82
CA ARG A 92 -7.00 9.71 7.04
C ARG A 92 -6.76 10.62 8.24
N PHE A 93 -7.49 10.41 9.32
CA PHE A 93 -7.36 11.17 10.54
C PHE A 93 -7.49 10.27 11.77
N THR A 94 -6.93 10.72 12.88
CA THR A 94 -7.26 10.24 14.21
C THR A 94 -7.85 11.38 15.03
N VAL A 95 -8.86 11.09 15.83
CA VAL A 95 -9.51 12.05 16.72
C VAL A 95 -9.64 11.40 18.07
N ARG A 96 -9.25 12.11 19.12
CA ARG A 96 -9.60 11.73 20.49
C ARG A 96 -10.90 12.40 20.87
N MET A 97 -11.86 11.62 21.35
CA MET A 97 -13.08 12.15 21.93
C MET A 97 -12.74 12.97 23.18
N PRO A 98 -13.37 14.14 23.36
CA PRO A 98 -13.28 14.85 24.63
C PRO A 98 -13.85 13.94 25.73
N GLY A 99 -13.16 13.87 26.86
CA GLY A 99 -13.65 13.17 28.04
C GLY A 99 -14.96 13.81 28.56
N PRO A 100 -15.72 13.08 29.40
CA PRO A 100 -16.86 13.64 30.13
C PRO A 100 -16.47 14.80 31.05
#